data_AF-A0A9Q1CUH1-F1
#
_entry.id   AF-A0A9Q1CUH1-F1
#
_cell.length_a   1.000
_cell.length_b   1.000
_cell.length_c   1.000
_cell.angle_alpha   90.00
_cell.angle_beta   90.00
_cell.angle_gamma   90.00
#
_symmetry.space_group_name_H-M   'P 1'
#
loop_
_entity.id
_entity.type
_entity.pdbx_description
1 polymer ?
#
loop_
_entity_poly.entity_id
_entity_poly.type
_entity_poly.pdbx_seq_one_letter_code
_entity_poly.pdbx_strand_id
1 'polypeptide(L)' 'MRDLFNAIVDGPNPTISGQFSTDLRDLVRDLLQKNPGDRPSASDIMARPCIRRILFLKDLHFEEFVYE' A
#
# COMPACT_ATOMS: atom_id res chain seq x y z
N MET A 1 19.35 18.78 2.03
CA MET A 1 19.20 17.66 1.06
C MET A 1 19.96 16.40 1.46
N ARG A 2 21.24 16.48 1.87
CA ARG A 2 21.98 15.30 2.36
C ARG A 2 21.27 14.58 3.51
N ASP A 3 20.67 15.32 4.43
CA ASP A 3 19.99 14.71 5.58
C ASP A 3 18.77 13.88 5.17
N LEU A 4 17.98 14.38 4.20
CA LEU A 4 16.85 13.63 3.63
C LEU A 4 17.32 12.39 2.87
N PHE A 5 18.38 12.53 2.07
CA PHE A 5 18.96 11.40 1.33
C PHE A 5 19.39 10.29 2.30
N ASN A 6 20.14 10.63 3.34
CA ASN A 6 20.58 9.67 4.36
C ASN A 6 19.37 9.07 5.12
N ALA A 7 18.33 9.85 5.39
CA ALA A 7 17.11 9.35 6.02
C ALA A 7 16.36 8.33 5.14
N ILE A 8 16.40 8.47 3.82
CA ILE A 8 15.76 7.54 2.89
C ILE A 8 16.59 6.26 2.70
N VAL A 9 17.91 6.40 2.55
CA VAL A 9 18.80 5.26 2.24
C VAL A 9 19.13 4.46 3.49
N ASP A 10 19.51 5.15 4.56
CA ASP A 10 20.06 4.54 5.77
C ASP A 10 19.11 4.63 6.97
N GLY A 11 18.14 5.53 6.93
CA GLY A 11 17.18 5.70 8.01
C GLY A 11 16.27 4.47 8.21
N PRO A 12 15.66 4.35 9.40
CA PRO A 12 14.63 3.36 9.64
C PRO A 12 13.34 3.70 8.88
N ASN A 13 12.55 2.68 8.58
CA ASN A 13 11.21 2.92 8.04
C ASN A 13 10.36 3.69 9.06
N PRO A 14 9.53 4.64 8.59
CA PRO A 14 8.68 5.43 9.47
C PRO A 14 7.64 4.54 10.17
N THR A 15 7.42 4.80 11.45
CA THR A 15 6.33 4.17 12.19
C THR A 15 5.00 4.76 11.75
N ILE A 16 4.11 3.90 11.25
CA ILE A 16 2.75 4.31 10.87
C ILE A 16 1.86 4.36 12.12
N SER A 17 1.05 5.42 12.24
CA SER A 17 0.14 5.63 13.37
C SER A 17 -0.76 4.40 13.59
N GLY A 18 -0.93 4.01 14.85
CA GLY A 18 -1.79 2.89 15.24
C GLY A 18 -3.28 3.10 14.98
N GLN A 19 -3.71 4.31 14.59
CA GLN A 19 -5.09 4.60 14.19
C GLN A 19 -5.50 3.89 12.89
N PHE A 20 -4.51 3.47 12.09
CA PHE A 20 -4.73 2.78 10.83
C PHE A 20 -4.85 1.27 11.02
N SER A 21 -5.58 0.63 10.12
CA SER A 21 -5.72 -0.83 10.11
C SER A 21 -4.35 -1.52 10.05
N THR A 22 -4.25 -2.70 10.65
CA THR A 22 -3.05 -3.52 10.58
C THR A 22 -2.65 -3.81 9.12
N ASP A 23 -3.63 -4.11 8.26
CA ASP A 23 -3.41 -4.35 6.83
C ASP A 23 -2.69 -3.19 6.13
N LEU A 24 -3.09 -1.93 6.41
CA LEU A 24 -2.44 -0.76 5.82
C LEU A 24 -1.02 -0.57 6.37
N ARG A 25 -0.86 -0.74 7.68
CA ARG A 25 0.45 -0.58 8.34
C ARG A 25 1.46 -1.61 7.83
N ASP A 26 1.02 -2.85 7.63
CA ASP A 26 1.85 -3.91 7.10
C ASP A 26 2.16 -3.70 5.61
N LEU A 27 1.17 -3.30 4.80
CA LEU A 27 1.42 -2.93 3.40
C LEU A 27 2.47 -1.82 3.28
N VAL A 28 2.36 -0.74 4.05
CA VAL A 28 3.34 0.36 4.00
C VAL A 28 4.72 -0.10 4.46
N ARG A 29 4.80 -1.00 5.45
CA ARG A 29 6.08 -1.61 5.87
C ARG A 29 6.73 -2.40 4.74
N ASP A 30 5.95 -3.15 3.97
CA ASP A 30 6.45 -3.97 2.86
C ASP A 30 6.89 -3.09 1.67
N LEU A 31 6.17 -2.01 1.38
CA LEU A 31 6.51 -1.07 0.30
C LEU A 31 7.82 -0.33 0.54
N LEU A 32 8.12 -0.03 1.81
CA LEU A 32 9.29 0.75 2.20
C LEU A 32 10.50 -0.13 2.53
N GLN A 33 10.51 -1.43 2.19
CA GLN A 33 11.68 -2.27 2.42
C GLN A 33 12.92 -1.71 1.70
N LYS A 34 14.05 -1.67 2.40
CA LYS A 34 15.31 -1.15 1.86
C LYS A 34 15.76 -1.94 0.65
N ASN A 35 15.76 -3.26 0.79
CA ASN A 35 16.04 -4.17 -0.31
C ASN A 35 14.88 -4.16 -1.32
N PRO A 36 15.12 -3.80 -2.59
CA PRO A 36 14.06 -3.78 -3.61
C PRO A 36 13.43 -5.16 -3.86
N GLY A 37 14.17 -6.25 -3.65
CA GLY A 37 13.66 -7.62 -3.84
C GLY A 37 12.63 -8.05 -2.80
N ASP A 38 12.57 -7.37 -1.66
CA ASP A 38 11.60 -7.65 -0.59
C ASP A 38 10.31 -6.83 -0.75
N ARG A 39 10.25 -5.93 -1.75
CA ARG A 39 9.06 -5.12 -2.03
C ARG A 39 8.06 -5.92 -2.84
N PRO A 40 6.76 -5.81 -2.54
CA PRO A 40 5.73 -6.48 -3.33
C PRO A 40 5.66 -5.86 -4.73
N SER A 41 5.36 -6.68 -5.73
CA SER A 41 5.03 -6.19 -7.07
C SER A 41 3.67 -5.46 -7.07
N ALA A 42 3.39 -4.72 -8.13
CA ALA A 42 2.07 -4.10 -8.30
C ALA A 42 0.93 -5.14 -8.26
N SER A 43 1.13 -6.32 -8.86
CA SER A 43 0.15 -7.41 -8.81
C SER A 43 -0.05 -7.94 -7.39
N ASP A 44 1.01 -8.07 -6.58
CA ASP A 44 0.90 -8.53 -5.20
C ASP A 44 0.17 -7.52 -4.32
N ILE A 45 0.39 -6.22 -4.54
CA ILE A 45 -0.34 -5.14 -3.85
C ILE A 45 -1.84 -5.25 -4.17
N MET A 46 -2.20 -5.39 -5.45
CA MET A 46 -3.59 -5.46 -5.89
C MET A 46 -4.29 -6.75 -5.44
N ALA A 47 -3.55 -7.83 -5.22
CA ALA A 47 -4.07 -9.08 -4.71
C ALA A 47 -4.41 -9.05 -3.20
N ARG A 48 -3.95 -8.03 -2.45
CA ARG A 48 -4.23 -7.96 -1.00
C ARG A 48 -5.72 -7.85 -0.72
N PRO A 49 -6.25 -8.56 0.30
CA PRO A 49 -7.68 -8.56 0.61
C PRO A 49 -8.27 -7.15 0.81
N CYS A 50 -7.54 -6.27 1.51
CA CYS A 50 -7.96 -4.91 1.80
C CYS A 50 -8.10 -4.03 0.56
N ILE A 51 -7.33 -4.29 -0.51
CA ILE A 51 -7.38 -3.56 -1.77
C ILE A 51 -8.39 -4.23 -2.72
N ARG A 52 -8.29 -5.54 -2.89
CA ARG A 52 -9.17 -6.32 -3.77
C ARG A 52 -10.65 -6.16 -3.42
N ARG A 53 -10.98 -6.07 -2.13
CA ARG A 53 -12.37 -5.84 -1.69
C ARG A 53 -12.91 -4.50 -2.18
N ILE A 54 -12.11 -3.44 -2.15
CA ILE A 54 -12.54 -2.11 -2.62
C ILE A 54 -12.71 -2.12 -4.14
N LEU A 55 -11.81 -2.77 -4.87
CA LEU A 55 -11.91 -2.88 -6.32
C LEU A 55 -13.17 -3.65 -6.72
N PHE A 56 -13.43 -4.79 -6.08
CA PHE A 56 -14.65 -5.56 -6.31
C PHE A 56 -15.93 -4.76 -6.03
N LEU A 57 -15.96 -3.98 -4.94
CA LEU A 57 -17.09 -3.11 -4.64
C LEU A 57 -17.23 -1.97 -5.67
N LYS A 58 -16.13 -1.43 -6.18
CA LYS A 58 -16.17 -0.42 -7.25
C LYS A 58 -16.66 -0.99 -8.57
N ASP A 59 -16.23 -2.19 -8.93
CA ASP A 59 -16.68 -2.88 -10.14
C ASP A 59 -18.19 -3.15 -10.06
N LEU A 60 -18.69 -3.55 -8.89
CA LEU A 60 -20.13 -3.72 -8.65
C LEU A 60 -20.92 -2.39 -8.72
N HIS A 61 -20.37 -1.29 -8.21
CA HIS A 61 -21.03 0.02 -8.29
C HIS A 61 -20.90 0.70 -9.66
N PHE A 62 -20.00 0.27 -10.54
CA PHE A 62 -19.93 0.76 -11.92
C PHE A 62 -21.05 0.19 -12.80
N GLU A 63 -21.61 -0.98 -12.47
CA GLU A 63 -22.73 -1.56 -13.21
C GLU A 63 -24.09 -0.94 -12.86
N GLU A 64 -24.23 -0.25 -11.71
CA GLU A 64 -25.48 0.41 -11.32
C GLU A 64 -25.76 1.74 -12.06
N PHE A 65 -24.77 2.34 -12.74
CA PHE A 65 -24.91 3.65 -13.40
C PHE A 65 -24.93 3.61 -14.94
N VAL A 66 -25.06 2.42 -15.55
CA VAL A 66 -25.12 2.27 -17.03
C VAL A 66 -26.56 2.13 -17.55
N TYR A 67 -27.57 2.24 -16.67
CA TYR A 67 -28.98 2.29 -17.05
C TYR A 67 -29.66 3.53 -16.46
N GLU A 68 -29.51 4.68 -17.11
CA GLU A 68 -30.55 5.73 -17.30
C GLU A 68 -30.08 6.78 -18.32
#